data_AF-A0A2U2SRJ2-F1
#
_entry.id   AF-A0A2U2SRJ2-F1
#
_cell.length_a   1.000
_cell.length_b   1.000
_cell.length_c   1.000
_cell.angle_alpha   90.00
_cell.angle_beta   90.00
_cell.angle_gamma   90.00
#
_symmetry.space_group_name_H-M   'P 1'
#
loop_
_entity.id
_entity.type
_entity.pdbx_description
1 polymer ?
#
loop_
_entity_poly.entity_id
_entity_poly.type
_entity_poly.pdbx_seq_one_letter_code
_entity_poly.pdbx_strand_id
1 'polypeptide(L)'
;MYNYSNSNPTLVNVTFGGNIATDGDGMHNWDSDPTLTNVIMWDGSTDDLRNASGSNPTIAYSDIRGCGGSASWDSYCGVNGGNNIDIDPRFVNVAIGNLRLQPGSPCINAGNNAVLPAGLTTDLDGNPRISNGVVDMGAYEASIYVYLPVIRK
;
A
#
# COMPACT_ATOMS: atom_id res chain seq x y z
N MET A 1 -6.32 -11.88 1.58
CA MET A 1 -6.94 -12.11 0.24
C MET A 1 -6.36 -13.39 -0.35
N TYR A 2 -7.16 -14.29 -0.91
CA TYR A 2 -6.67 -15.55 -1.49
C TYR A 2 -6.98 -15.61 -3.00
N ASN A 3 -5.95 -15.67 -3.82
CA ASN A 3 -6.02 -15.76 -5.28
C ASN A 3 -5.62 -17.17 -5.71
N TYR A 4 -6.49 -17.88 -6.43
CA TYR A 4 -6.29 -19.28 -6.77
C TYR A 4 -6.56 -19.54 -8.25
N SER A 5 -5.63 -20.25 -8.90
CA SER A 5 -5.80 -20.82 -10.24
C SER A 5 -6.15 -19.77 -11.31
N ASN A 6 -5.14 -18.98 -11.71
CA ASN A 6 -5.21 -17.87 -12.67
C ASN A 6 -6.11 -16.71 -12.23
N SER A 7 -6.15 -16.42 -10.93
CA SER A 7 -6.86 -15.26 -10.39
C SER A 7 -5.92 -14.07 -10.26
N ASN A 8 -5.96 -13.15 -11.22
CA ASN A 8 -4.96 -12.08 -11.35
C ASN A 8 -5.59 -10.69 -11.15
N PRO A 9 -6.05 -10.33 -9.93
CA PRO A 9 -6.62 -9.01 -9.69
C PRO A 9 -5.59 -7.90 -9.87
N THR A 10 -6.07 -6.72 -10.28
CA THR A 10 -5.30 -5.47 -10.24
C THR A 10 -5.77 -4.65 -9.04
N LEU A 11 -4.86 -4.37 -8.11
CA LEU A 11 -5.14 -3.56 -6.93
C LEU A 11 -4.43 -2.21 -7.05
N VAL A 12 -5.20 -1.14 -6.92
CA VAL A 12 -4.70 0.24 -6.92
C VAL A 12 -5.20 0.95 -5.66
N ASN A 13 -4.29 1.55 -4.90
CA ASN A 13 -4.63 2.38 -3.73
C ASN A 13 -5.44 1.62 -2.65
N VAL A 14 -4.91 0.46 -2.24
CA VAL A 14 -5.51 -0.43 -1.24
C VAL A 14 -4.59 -0.54 -0.03
N THR A 15 -5.17 -0.65 1.17
CA THR A 15 -4.43 -0.94 2.39
C THR A 15 -4.91 -2.26 3.00
N PHE A 16 -3.96 -3.14 3.31
CA PHE A 16 -4.14 -4.33 4.12
C PHE A 16 -3.44 -4.10 5.48
N GLY A 17 -4.19 -4.17 6.57
CA GLY A 17 -3.62 -4.06 7.92
C GLY A 17 -4.63 -4.45 9.00
N GLY A 18 -4.13 -5.02 10.08
CA GLY A 18 -4.91 -5.60 11.17
C GLY A 18 -5.57 -6.97 10.88
N ASN A 19 -5.26 -7.65 9.77
CA ASN A 19 -5.61 -9.05 9.56
C ASN A 19 -4.60 -9.99 10.23
N ILE A 20 -5.11 -11.14 10.69
CA ILE A 20 -4.31 -12.20 11.29
C ILE A 20 -4.68 -13.48 10.54
N ALA A 21 -3.75 -14.02 9.77
CA ALA A 21 -3.89 -15.33 9.15
C ALA A 21 -2.67 -16.20 9.52
N THR A 22 -2.67 -17.44 9.04
CA THR A 22 -1.51 -18.35 9.18
C THR A 22 -0.65 -18.40 7.93
N ASP A 23 -1.17 -17.93 6.78
CA ASP A 23 -0.51 -17.96 5.48
C ASP A 23 -0.93 -16.72 4.68
N GLY A 24 -0.03 -15.76 4.47
CA GLY A 24 -0.30 -14.57 3.67
C GLY A 24 -1.31 -13.64 4.34
N ASP A 25 -0.91 -13.01 5.44
CA ASP A 25 -1.80 -12.23 6.32
C ASP A 25 -2.57 -11.14 5.54
N GLY A 26 -1.91 -10.51 4.58
CA GLY A 26 -2.54 -9.62 3.60
C GLY A 26 -3.03 -10.36 2.36
N MET A 27 -2.15 -11.11 1.69
CA MET A 27 -2.43 -11.77 0.42
C MET A 27 -1.69 -13.10 0.25
N HIS A 28 -2.38 -14.09 -0.31
CA HIS A 28 -1.80 -15.36 -0.73
C HIS A 28 -2.20 -15.66 -2.17
N ASN A 29 -1.21 -15.85 -3.04
CA ASN A 29 -1.34 -16.18 -4.45
C ASN A 29 -0.92 -17.63 -4.71
N TRP A 30 -1.79 -18.39 -5.37
CA TRP A 30 -1.52 -19.76 -5.79
C TRP A 30 -1.81 -19.92 -7.28
N ASP A 31 -0.75 -20.16 -8.07
CA ASP A 31 -0.83 -20.18 -9.53
C ASP A 31 -1.53 -18.91 -10.05
N SER A 32 -1.09 -17.73 -9.58
CA SER A 32 -1.76 -16.45 -9.82
C SER A 32 -0.78 -15.27 -9.73
N ASP A 33 -0.92 -14.31 -10.64
CA ASP A 33 0.00 -13.18 -10.83
C ASP A 33 -0.74 -11.83 -10.76
N PRO A 34 -1.21 -11.40 -9.57
CA PRO A 34 -1.85 -10.09 -9.44
C PRO A 34 -0.87 -8.93 -9.72
N THR A 35 -1.45 -7.76 -10.01
CA THR A 35 -0.70 -6.50 -10.13
C THR A 35 -1.07 -5.57 -8.98
N LEU A 36 -0.07 -5.10 -8.24
CA LEU A 36 -0.23 -4.23 -7.07
C LEU A 36 0.44 -2.89 -7.33
N THR A 37 -0.30 -1.79 -7.16
CA THR A 37 0.28 -0.43 -7.25
C THR A 37 -0.35 0.51 -6.24
N ASN A 38 0.46 1.37 -5.60
CA ASN A 38 0.01 2.23 -4.50
C ASN A 38 -0.61 1.42 -3.35
N VAL A 39 -0.12 0.21 -3.09
CA VAL A 39 -0.67 -0.67 -2.03
C VAL A 39 0.16 -0.54 -0.77
N ILE A 40 -0.49 -0.52 0.39
CA ILE A 40 0.18 -0.74 1.69
C ILE A 40 -0.25 -2.10 2.23
N MET A 41 0.71 -2.91 2.66
CA MET A 41 0.46 -4.20 3.31
C MET A 41 1.38 -4.29 4.54
N TRP A 42 0.77 -4.21 5.73
CA TRP A 42 1.51 -4.07 6.99
C TRP A 42 0.79 -4.77 8.15
N ASP A 43 0.88 -6.09 8.18
CA ASP A 43 -0.09 -6.95 8.91
C ASP A 43 0.43 -7.81 10.05
N GLY A 44 1.69 -7.59 10.43
CA GLY A 44 2.11 -7.86 11.79
C GLY A 44 2.78 -9.20 12.09
N SER A 45 2.57 -10.32 11.37
CA SER A 45 3.14 -11.59 11.85
C SER A 45 4.39 -12.15 11.13
N THR A 46 4.42 -12.39 9.82
CA THR A 46 5.67 -12.88 9.16
C THR A 46 5.67 -12.80 7.63
N ASP A 47 4.55 -13.07 6.97
CA ASP A 47 4.44 -13.05 5.50
C ASP A 47 3.17 -12.30 5.11
N ASP A 48 3.29 -10.99 4.89
CA ASP A 48 2.17 -10.15 4.49
C ASP A 48 1.70 -10.56 3.07
N LEU A 49 2.63 -10.93 2.21
CA LEU A 49 2.41 -11.46 0.87
C LEU A 49 3.05 -12.85 0.72
N ARG A 50 2.24 -13.85 0.36
CA ARG A 50 2.68 -15.22 0.10
C ARG A 50 2.45 -15.63 -1.35
N ASN A 51 3.47 -16.16 -2.00
CA ASN A 51 3.41 -16.66 -3.37
C ASN A 51 3.69 -18.17 -3.41
N ALA A 52 2.84 -18.93 -4.11
CA ALA A 52 2.93 -20.38 -4.25
C ALA A 52 2.70 -20.84 -5.69
N SER A 53 3.16 -22.05 -6.03
CA SER A 53 3.00 -22.66 -7.36
C SER A 53 3.46 -21.77 -8.53
N GLY A 54 4.57 -21.06 -8.37
CA GLY A 54 5.14 -20.22 -9.44
C GLY A 54 4.51 -18.83 -9.57
N SER A 55 3.57 -18.46 -8.69
CA SER A 55 3.01 -17.11 -8.62
C SER A 55 4.10 -16.04 -8.51
N ASN A 56 3.98 -15.00 -9.33
CA ASN A 56 4.98 -13.96 -9.50
C ASN A 56 4.30 -12.60 -9.74
N PRO A 57 3.65 -12.02 -8.71
CA PRO A 57 2.91 -10.77 -8.87
C PRO A 57 3.84 -9.62 -9.24
N THR A 58 3.30 -8.62 -9.94
CA THR A 58 4.04 -7.38 -10.26
C THR A 58 3.67 -6.29 -9.27
N ILE A 59 4.69 -5.70 -8.63
CA ILE A 59 4.49 -4.75 -7.52
C ILE A 59 5.27 -3.47 -7.80
N ALA A 60 4.60 -2.32 -7.79
CA ALA A 60 5.23 -1.01 -7.99
C ALA A 60 4.63 0.04 -7.04
N TYR A 61 5.39 1.07 -6.68
CA TYR A 61 4.93 2.18 -5.83
C TYR A 61 4.15 1.70 -4.59
N SER A 62 4.60 0.63 -3.95
CA SER A 62 3.89 -0.01 -2.83
C SER A 62 4.79 -0.14 -1.61
N ASP A 63 4.17 -0.18 -0.43
CA ASP A 63 4.83 -0.41 0.84
C ASP A 63 4.39 -1.77 1.39
N ILE A 64 5.25 -2.78 1.24
CA ILE A 64 4.92 -4.16 1.61
C ILE A 64 6.02 -4.68 2.53
N ARG A 65 5.63 -4.99 3.75
CA ARG A 65 6.54 -5.49 4.76
C ARG A 65 7.18 -6.82 4.34
N GLY A 66 8.49 -6.92 4.46
CA GLY A 66 9.25 -8.13 4.17
C GLY A 66 9.64 -8.28 2.69
N CYS A 67 9.18 -7.39 1.80
CA CYS A 67 9.59 -7.40 0.40
C CYS A 67 10.85 -6.59 0.10
N GLY A 68 11.32 -5.78 1.07
CA GLY A 68 12.37 -4.80 0.84
C GLY A 68 11.95 -3.67 -0.10
N GLY A 69 12.67 -2.55 -0.04
CA GLY A 69 12.52 -1.49 -1.04
C GLY A 69 13.05 -1.91 -2.41
N SER A 70 12.67 -1.21 -3.48
CA SER A 70 13.09 -1.57 -4.85
C SER A 70 14.61 -1.67 -5.06
N ALA A 71 15.43 -0.98 -4.25
CA ALA A 71 16.89 -1.07 -4.31
C ALA A 71 17.48 -2.32 -3.62
N SER A 72 16.67 -3.03 -2.82
CA SER A 72 17.06 -4.21 -2.06
C SER A 72 15.89 -5.19 -2.03
N TRP A 73 15.32 -5.43 -3.21
CA TRP A 73 14.09 -6.18 -3.40
C TRP A 73 14.26 -7.67 -3.08
N ASP A 74 13.34 -8.21 -2.30
CA ASP A 74 13.20 -9.65 -2.12
C ASP A 74 12.40 -10.24 -3.29
N SER A 75 13.07 -11.07 -4.08
CA SER A 75 12.47 -11.79 -5.21
C SER A 75 11.33 -12.74 -4.80
N TYR A 76 11.24 -13.14 -3.53
CA TYR A 76 10.11 -13.93 -3.02
C TYR A 76 8.77 -13.21 -3.23
N CYS A 77 8.76 -11.89 -3.12
CA CYS A 77 7.56 -11.10 -3.28
C CYS A 77 7.07 -10.99 -4.72
N GLY A 78 7.92 -11.28 -5.70
CA GLY A 78 7.58 -11.28 -7.13
C GLY A 78 8.41 -10.30 -7.95
N VAL A 79 7.81 -9.72 -8.99
CA VAL A 79 8.46 -8.78 -9.90
C VAL A 79 8.48 -7.37 -9.33
N ASN A 80 9.69 -6.82 -9.20
CA ASN A 80 9.91 -5.42 -8.84
C ASN A 80 9.56 -4.50 -10.02
N GLY A 81 8.40 -3.85 -9.96
CA GLY A 81 7.98 -2.80 -10.88
C GLY A 81 8.53 -1.41 -10.55
N GLY A 82 9.29 -1.27 -9.46
CA GLY A 82 9.98 -0.04 -9.07
C GLY A 82 9.24 0.83 -8.06
N ASN A 83 10.00 1.69 -7.37
CA ASN A 83 9.53 2.64 -6.35
C ASN A 83 8.78 2.00 -5.16
N ASN A 84 9.07 0.73 -4.86
CA ASN A 84 8.58 0.07 -3.66
C ASN A 84 9.43 0.45 -2.44
N ILE A 85 8.78 0.46 -1.29
CA ILE A 85 9.38 0.66 0.02
C ILE A 85 8.98 -0.49 0.96
N ASP A 86 9.72 -0.63 2.04
CA ASP A 86 9.46 -1.56 3.14
C ASP A 86 9.85 -0.84 4.43
N ILE A 87 8.99 0.10 4.83
CA ILE A 87 9.25 1.03 5.93
C ILE A 87 7.93 1.28 6.66
N ASP A 88 7.92 1.23 7.99
CA ASP A 88 6.71 1.45 8.80
C ASP A 88 5.84 2.60 8.26
N PRO A 89 4.60 2.33 7.81
CA PRO A 89 3.69 3.32 7.23
C PRO A 89 3.18 4.33 8.26
N ARG A 90 3.49 4.14 9.55
CA ARG A 90 3.12 5.03 10.65
C ARG A 90 1.62 5.26 10.71
N PHE A 91 0.85 4.18 10.78
CA PHE A 91 -0.59 4.26 10.96
C PHE A 91 -0.98 4.91 12.30
N VAL A 92 -2.12 5.61 12.33
CA VAL A 92 -2.61 6.28 13.54
C VAL A 92 -2.87 5.28 14.65
N ASN A 93 -3.63 4.19 14.39
CA ASN A 93 -3.85 3.13 15.36
C ASN A 93 -4.35 1.84 14.69
N VAL A 94 -3.44 0.91 14.42
CA VAL A 94 -3.77 -0.40 13.80
C VAL A 94 -4.68 -1.24 14.68
N ALA A 95 -4.50 -1.20 16.01
CA ALA A 95 -5.24 -2.07 16.95
C ALA A 95 -6.76 -1.83 16.96
N ILE A 96 -7.21 -0.66 16.48
CA ILE A 96 -8.63 -0.33 16.34
C ILE A 96 -9.06 -0.16 14.87
N GLY A 97 -8.20 -0.56 13.92
CA GLY A 97 -8.46 -0.44 12.49
C GLY A 97 -8.34 0.98 11.92
N ASN A 98 -7.71 1.91 12.64
CA ASN A 98 -7.43 3.26 12.13
C ASN A 98 -6.13 3.28 11.33
N LEU A 99 -6.26 2.92 10.05
CA LEU A 99 -5.15 2.82 9.08
C LEU A 99 -4.86 4.14 8.35
N ARG A 100 -5.29 5.27 8.90
CA ARG A 100 -4.86 6.60 8.42
C ARG A 100 -3.37 6.79 8.67
N LEU A 101 -2.70 7.54 7.80
CA LEU A 101 -1.27 7.86 7.91
C LEU A 101 -1.03 9.00 8.91
N GLN A 102 -0.05 8.86 9.79
CA GLN A 102 0.43 9.96 10.64
C GLN A 102 1.35 10.93 9.86
N PRO A 103 1.51 12.18 10.32
CA PRO A 103 2.50 13.09 9.77
C PRO A 103 3.91 12.50 9.74
N GLY A 104 4.55 12.57 8.58
CA GLY A 104 5.88 11.99 8.34
C GLY A 104 5.88 10.49 8.08
N SER A 105 4.74 9.90 7.75
CA SER A 105 4.67 8.57 7.13
C SER A 105 5.45 8.56 5.80
N PRO A 106 6.21 7.49 5.50
CA PRO A 106 6.92 7.34 4.23
C PRO A 106 5.96 7.13 3.04
N CYS A 107 4.70 6.78 3.28
CA CYS A 107 3.69 6.54 2.26
C CYS A 107 3.06 7.83 1.72
N ILE A 108 3.30 8.97 2.37
CA ILE A 108 2.74 10.27 1.98
C ILE A 108 3.47 10.80 0.75
N ASN A 109 2.72 11.21 -0.28
CA ASN A 109 3.20 11.69 -1.57
C ASN A 109 4.18 10.73 -2.27
N ALA A 110 4.01 9.43 -2.08
CA ALA A 110 4.94 8.40 -2.56
C ALA A 110 4.34 7.49 -3.64
N GLY A 111 3.04 7.62 -3.94
CA GLY A 111 2.35 6.82 -4.95
C GLY A 111 2.52 7.35 -6.39
N ASN A 112 1.86 6.64 -7.31
CA ASN A 112 1.83 6.96 -8.73
C ASN A 112 0.44 7.44 -9.15
N ASN A 113 0.34 8.71 -9.57
CA ASN A 113 -0.92 9.31 -10.04
C ASN A 113 -1.43 8.67 -11.34
N ALA A 114 -0.54 8.19 -12.20
CA ALA A 114 -0.89 7.75 -13.55
C ALA A 114 -1.71 6.45 -13.59
N VAL A 115 -1.72 5.69 -12.49
CA VAL A 115 -2.46 4.43 -12.38
C VAL A 115 -3.84 4.59 -11.72
N LEU A 116 -4.19 5.79 -11.27
CA LEU A 116 -5.48 6.04 -10.65
C LEU A 116 -6.61 5.78 -11.65
N PRO A 117 -7.59 4.91 -11.32
CA PRO A 117 -8.73 4.67 -12.18
C PRO A 117 -9.54 5.95 -12.43
N ALA A 118 -10.06 6.09 -13.65
CA ALA A 118 -10.97 7.18 -13.97
C ALA A 118 -12.18 7.15 -13.02
N GLY A 119 -12.41 8.27 -12.32
CA GLY A 119 -13.50 8.40 -11.35
C GLY A 119 -13.12 8.10 -9.89
N LEU A 120 -11.92 7.60 -9.60
CA LEU A 120 -11.40 7.52 -8.23
C LEU A 120 -10.87 8.91 -7.80
N THR A 121 -11.78 9.79 -7.41
CA THR A 121 -11.45 11.19 -7.06
C THR A 121 -11.24 11.41 -5.57
N THR A 122 -11.73 10.52 -4.71
CA THR A 122 -11.60 10.63 -3.25
C THR A 122 -11.05 9.35 -2.61
N ASP A 123 -10.44 9.51 -1.44
CA ASP A 123 -10.03 8.42 -0.56
C ASP A 123 -11.21 7.86 0.25
N LEU A 124 -10.92 6.96 1.19
CA LEU A 124 -11.93 6.33 2.04
C LEU A 124 -12.58 7.30 3.07
N ASP A 125 -11.98 8.46 3.33
CA ASP A 125 -12.55 9.53 4.17
C ASP A 125 -13.29 10.61 3.37
N GLY A 126 -13.30 10.50 2.04
CA GLY A 126 -13.89 11.49 1.15
C GLY A 126 -12.96 12.68 0.84
N ASN A 127 -11.69 12.63 1.22
CA ASN A 127 -10.69 13.63 0.84
C ASN A 127 -10.25 13.42 -0.62
N PRO A 128 -9.88 14.47 -1.36
CA PRO A 128 -9.35 14.33 -2.72
C PRO A 128 -8.11 13.42 -2.77
N ARG A 129 -8.08 12.44 -3.69
CA ARG A 129 -6.95 11.51 -3.90
C ARG A 129 -5.63 12.16 -4.26
N ILE A 130 -5.64 13.40 -4.72
CA ILE A 130 -4.41 14.14 -5.01
C ILE A 130 -4.57 15.50 -4.34
N SER A 131 -4.12 15.60 -3.09
CA SER A 131 -4.23 16.83 -2.32
C SER A 131 -2.97 17.71 -2.43
N ASN A 132 -1.79 17.12 -2.67
CA ASN A 132 -0.50 17.84 -2.76
C ASN A 132 0.33 17.48 -3.99
N GLY A 133 -0.34 17.13 -5.09
CA GLY A 133 0.29 16.86 -6.38
C GLY A 133 0.75 15.42 -6.58
N VAL A 134 0.90 14.63 -5.51
CA VAL A 134 1.15 13.19 -5.57
C VAL A 134 0.16 12.47 -4.66
N VAL A 135 -0.35 11.32 -5.12
CA VAL A 135 -1.21 10.43 -4.34
C VAL A 135 -0.40 9.72 -3.25
N ASP A 136 -1.00 9.51 -2.09
CA ASP A 136 -0.43 8.67 -1.05
C ASP A 136 -0.55 7.19 -1.43
N MET A 137 0.35 6.35 -0.92
CA MET A 137 0.14 4.91 -1.00
C MET A 137 -1.06 4.53 -0.10
N GLY A 138 -1.84 3.55 -0.54
CA GLY A 138 -2.93 2.97 0.25
C GLY A 138 -4.29 3.64 0.10
N ALA A 139 -5.17 3.31 1.05
CA ALA A 139 -6.60 3.63 1.02
C ALA A 139 -6.95 5.05 1.48
N TYR A 140 -6.05 5.73 2.18
CA TYR A 140 -6.26 7.05 2.78
C TYR A 140 -5.24 8.06 2.27
N GLU A 141 -5.67 9.31 2.09
CA GLU A 141 -4.79 10.46 1.92
C GLU A 141 -4.53 11.11 3.28
N ALA A 142 -3.28 11.47 3.54
CA ALA A 142 -2.91 12.19 4.74
C ALA A 142 -3.42 13.63 4.69
N SER A 143 -4.14 14.03 5.73
CA SER A 143 -4.49 15.42 5.95
C SER A 143 -3.25 16.19 6.41
N ILE A 144 -2.53 16.80 5.48
CA ILE A 144 -1.40 17.68 5.82
C ILE A 144 -1.95 19.07 6.19
N TYR A 145 -2.18 19.30 7.48
CA TYR A 145 -2.48 20.64 7.97
C TYR A 145 -1.23 21.51 7.88
N VAL A 146 -1.17 22.40 6.88
CA VAL A 146 -0.18 23.48 6.86
C VAL A 146 -0.61 24.51 7.90
N TYR A 147 0.01 24.49 9.09
CA TYR A 147 -0.12 25.60 10.03
C TYR A 147 0.61 26.81 9.45
N LEU A 148 -0.11 27.62 8.68
CA LEU A 148 0.38 28.94 8.30
C LEU A 148 0.48 29.79 9.58
N PRO A 149 1.64 30.38 9.90
CA PRO A 149 1.72 31.31 11.01
C PRO A 149 0.82 32.51 10.71
N VAL A 150 -0.32 32.59 11.40
CA VAL A 150 -1.15 33.78 11.37
C VAL A 150 -0.54 34.79 12.32
N ILE A 151 0.22 35.75 11.80
CA ILE A 151 0.54 36.97 12.54
C ILE A 151 -0.72 37.84 12.51
N ARG A 152 -1.50 37.84 13.60
CA ARG A 152 -2.54 38.85 13.79
C ARG A 152 -1.85 40.13 14.30
N LYS A 153 -2.07 41.23 13.58
CA LYS A 153 -1.75 42.58 14.09
C LYS A 153 -2.77 42.97 15.15
#